data_AF-A0A2E4V0G6-F1
#
_entry.id   AF-A0A2E4V0G6-F1
#
_cell.length_a   1.000
_cell.length_b   1.000
_cell.length_c   1.000
_cell.angle_alpha   90.00
_cell.angle_beta   90.00
_cell.angle_gamma   90.00
#
_symmetry.space_group_name_H-M   'P 1'
#
loop_
_entity.id
_entity.type
_entity.pdbx_description
1 polymer ?
#
loop_
_entity_poly.entity_id
_entity_poly.type
_entity_poly.pdbx_seq_one_letter_code
_entity_poly.pdbx_strand_id
1 'polypeptide(L)'
;MKKLYTLFLLAFVVTSTIIAQKTLVTENFGASYAHNESMSTNSSGWTHTGTGDFVHKIVSGSGASGSNCFAQLGTPGAASASHDIQLHAGNTYEFKAYVKTVNSRIYVTLRINSGGTDVATSGNTSANGSWEELSCSYTPAADEMASFQFVKTQGQLANIDKIKVICTSCPDKNYVFDFNDSKEGWLSGGGCNVSLGNDAMNINATGNNVLTRSGNLTADLGLTTTDYDRARVTFRTPYAASGAGAGKLYFYSLSGGNSQFAVFDITRDAANTTTFQTVEIDLTAAPTSGNYTGSIARLGFRAPWGIAGGDICHLQKIELFNQPQAPVPALTLTGIMDLGLSGSSGKALMLTANQSISDL
;
A
#
# COMPACT_ATOMS: atom_id res chain seq x y z
N MET A 1 -5.19 -56.06 25.81
CA MET A 1 -5.64 -54.65 25.73
C MET A 1 -4.42 -53.75 25.58
N LYS A 2 -4.10 -53.32 24.36
CA LYS A 2 -3.17 -52.21 24.09
C LYS A 2 -3.83 -51.39 22.98
N LYS A 3 -4.33 -50.21 23.34
CA LYS A 3 -4.98 -49.29 22.40
C LYS A 3 -3.87 -48.52 21.65
N LEU A 4 -3.72 -48.77 20.35
CA LEU A 4 -3.01 -47.84 19.47
C LEU A 4 -3.95 -46.66 19.23
N TYR A 5 -3.53 -45.47 19.67
CA TYR A 5 -4.15 -44.22 19.27
C TYR A 5 -3.52 -43.78 17.94
N THR A 6 -4.23 -43.96 16.84
CA THR A 6 -3.87 -43.39 15.55
C THR A 6 -4.26 -41.91 15.57
N LEU A 7 -3.27 -41.03 15.70
CA LEU A 7 -3.42 -39.59 15.59
C LEU A 7 -3.62 -39.25 14.09
N PHE A 8 -4.86 -38.96 13.69
CA PHE A 8 -5.14 -38.38 12.37
C PHE A 8 -4.79 -36.88 12.43
N LEU A 9 -3.58 -36.53 12.00
CA LEU A 9 -3.21 -35.14 11.74
C LEU A 9 -3.80 -34.76 10.38
N LEU A 10 -5.03 -34.22 10.36
CA LEU A 10 -5.55 -33.52 9.19
C LEU A 10 -4.75 -32.22 9.04
N ALA A 11 -3.68 -32.27 8.27
CA ALA A 11 -3.07 -31.07 7.72
C ALA A 11 -4.04 -30.50 6.68
N PHE A 12 -4.92 -29.60 7.11
CA PHE A 12 -5.52 -28.64 6.19
C PHE A 12 -4.37 -27.74 5.70
N VAL A 13 -3.70 -28.18 4.64
CA VAL A 13 -2.97 -27.25 3.79
C VAL A 13 -4.06 -26.47 3.08
N VAL A 14 -4.54 -25.40 3.73
CA VAL A 14 -5.13 -24.30 3.00
C VAL A 14 -3.98 -23.79 2.14
N THR A 15 -3.90 -24.24 0.90
CA THR A 15 -3.19 -23.51 -0.12
C THR A 15 -3.91 -22.17 -0.17
N SER A 16 -3.43 -21.19 0.59
CA SER A 16 -3.82 -19.81 0.41
C SER A 16 -3.34 -19.46 -0.99
N THR A 17 -4.19 -19.67 -1.99
CA THR A 17 -4.08 -18.90 -3.22
C THR A 17 -4.12 -17.47 -2.74
N ILE A 18 -3.00 -16.77 -2.86
CA ILE A 18 -2.98 -15.34 -2.62
C ILE A 18 -3.81 -14.78 -3.77
N ILE A 19 -5.11 -14.61 -3.52
CA ILE A 19 -5.98 -13.82 -4.37
C ILE A 19 -5.39 -12.43 -4.31
N ALA A 20 -5.06 -11.88 -5.49
CA ALA A 20 -4.46 -10.57 -5.58
C ALA A 20 -5.28 -9.54 -4.79
N GLN A 21 -4.58 -8.68 -4.08
CA GLN A 21 -5.12 -7.81 -3.05
C GLN A 21 -4.99 -6.35 -3.48
N LYS A 22 -5.87 -5.48 -2.98
CA LYS A 22 -5.74 -4.04 -3.12
C LYS A 22 -5.42 -3.39 -1.79
N THR A 23 -4.20 -2.89 -1.64
CA THR A 23 -3.82 -1.99 -0.55
C THR A 23 -4.48 -0.62 -0.74
N LEU A 24 -5.39 -0.27 0.17
CA LEU A 24 -6.08 1.02 0.19
C LEU A 24 -5.34 2.07 1.02
N VAL A 25 -4.81 1.64 2.16
CA VAL A 25 -4.09 2.50 3.10
C VAL A 25 -2.78 1.83 3.47
N THR A 26 -1.72 2.63 3.46
CA THR A 26 -0.43 2.34 4.08
C THR A 26 -0.03 3.60 4.84
N GLU A 27 0.22 3.48 6.14
CA GLU A 27 0.66 4.60 6.98
C GLU A 27 1.71 4.10 7.97
N ASN A 28 2.94 4.52 7.72
CA ASN A 28 4.12 4.26 8.57
C ASN A 28 4.51 5.51 9.39
N PHE A 29 3.71 6.58 9.30
CA PHE A 29 3.97 7.87 9.91
C PHE A 29 5.37 8.40 9.58
N GLY A 30 5.80 8.39 8.32
CA GLY A 30 7.09 8.99 7.94
C GLY A 30 7.19 10.47 8.35
N ALA A 31 8.35 11.10 8.17
CA ALA A 31 8.55 12.52 8.54
C ALA A 31 7.89 13.55 7.60
N SER A 32 6.85 13.14 6.87
CA SER A 32 5.80 14.04 6.37
C SER A 32 5.17 14.89 7.50
N TYR A 33 5.30 14.45 8.75
CA TYR A 33 4.85 15.15 9.94
C TYR A 33 6.04 15.49 10.86
N ALA A 34 6.00 16.65 11.52
CA ALA A 34 7.00 17.05 12.49
C ALA A 34 6.93 16.21 13.78
N HIS A 35 8.03 16.15 14.53
CA HIS A 35 8.05 15.46 15.84
C HIS A 35 7.13 16.18 16.84
N ASN A 36 6.24 15.44 17.50
CA ASN A 36 5.15 15.94 18.35
C ASN A 36 4.07 16.74 17.61
N GLU A 37 4.00 16.65 16.28
CA GLU A 37 2.87 17.23 15.56
C GLU A 37 1.58 16.50 15.93
N SER A 38 0.52 17.26 16.17
CA SER A 38 -0.81 16.70 16.40
C SER A 38 -1.39 16.20 15.08
N MET A 39 -1.68 14.91 15.03
CA MET A 39 -2.28 14.25 13.88
C MET A 39 -3.77 14.62 13.72
N SER A 40 -4.41 15.11 14.78
CA SER A 40 -5.84 15.44 14.75
C SER A 40 -6.14 16.88 14.34
N THR A 41 -5.14 17.76 14.36
CA THR A 41 -5.29 19.19 14.05
C THR A 41 -4.50 19.62 12.81
N ASN A 42 -3.80 18.67 12.17
CA ASN A 42 -3.14 18.88 10.89
C ASN A 42 -4.00 18.34 9.72
N SER A 43 -3.46 18.42 8.51
CA SER A 43 -4.13 17.91 7.30
C SER A 43 -3.86 16.41 7.05
N SER A 44 -3.55 15.63 8.08
CA SER A 44 -3.23 14.19 7.94
C SER A 44 -4.47 13.30 7.72
N GLY A 45 -5.68 13.82 7.96
CA GLY A 45 -6.93 13.05 7.86
C GLY A 45 -7.28 12.24 9.10
N TRP A 46 -6.46 12.30 10.16
CA TRP A 46 -6.76 11.65 11.44
C TRP A 46 -7.67 12.50 12.32
N THR A 47 -8.52 11.83 13.09
CA THR A 47 -9.34 12.42 14.14
C THR A 47 -8.97 11.80 15.48
N HIS A 48 -9.08 12.58 16.56
CA HIS A 48 -8.83 12.12 17.94
C HIS A 48 -10.00 12.47 18.85
N THR A 49 -10.33 11.57 19.78
CA THR A 49 -11.27 11.84 20.87
C THR A 49 -10.75 11.29 22.21
N GLY A 50 -11.22 11.88 23.32
CA GLY A 50 -10.84 11.46 24.68
C GLY A 50 -9.66 12.25 25.26
N THR A 51 -8.95 11.65 26.21
CA THR A 51 -7.89 12.33 26.97
C THR A 51 -6.58 12.40 26.19
N GLY A 52 -5.95 13.58 26.21
CA GLY A 52 -4.63 13.78 25.60
C GLY A 52 -4.74 14.20 24.13
N ASP A 53 -3.76 13.78 23.34
CA ASP A 53 -3.71 14.03 21.89
C ASP A 53 -3.17 12.78 21.18
N PHE A 54 -3.40 12.72 19.87
CA PHE A 54 -2.79 11.76 18.95
C PHE A 54 -1.66 12.45 18.19
N VAL A 55 -0.42 12.12 18.53
CA VAL A 55 0.77 12.86 18.06
C VAL A 55 1.73 11.99 17.28
N HIS A 56 2.41 12.59 16.31
CA HIS A 56 3.52 11.96 15.60
C HIS A 56 4.79 11.94 16.45
N LYS A 57 5.55 10.83 16.41
CA LYS A 57 6.80 10.63 17.14
C LYS A 57 7.88 10.16 16.20
N ILE A 58 8.97 10.92 16.14
CA ILE A 58 10.24 10.53 15.51
C ILE A 58 11.24 10.14 16.62
N VAL A 59 11.48 8.85 16.81
CA VAL A 59 12.45 8.27 17.75
C VAL A 59 13.16 7.10 17.06
N SER A 60 14.44 7.30 16.73
CA SER A 60 15.19 6.35 15.89
C SER A 60 15.17 4.91 16.44
N GLY A 61 14.84 3.96 15.56
CA GLY A 61 14.77 2.53 15.84
C GLY A 61 13.71 2.10 16.86
N SER A 62 12.79 2.98 17.27
CA SER A 62 11.80 2.70 18.32
C SER A 62 10.42 2.32 17.79
N GLY A 63 10.16 2.56 16.50
CA GLY A 63 8.95 2.15 15.81
C GLY A 63 8.90 0.65 15.52
N ALA A 64 7.82 0.20 14.89
CA ALA A 64 7.59 -1.21 14.58
C ALA A 64 8.61 -1.72 13.54
N SER A 65 9.17 -2.90 13.78
CA SER A 65 10.26 -3.46 12.96
C SER A 65 11.51 -2.57 12.86
N GLY A 66 11.73 -1.68 13.83
CA GLY A 66 12.90 -0.81 13.88
C GLY A 66 12.80 0.44 13.01
N SER A 67 11.59 0.84 12.58
CA SER A 67 11.31 2.17 12.05
C SER A 67 11.67 3.26 13.07
N ASN A 68 11.89 4.49 12.61
CA ASN A 68 12.15 5.67 13.42
C ASN A 68 10.87 6.42 13.84
N CYS A 69 9.73 6.15 13.24
CA CYS A 69 8.54 6.97 13.32
C CYS A 69 7.33 6.11 13.69
N PHE A 70 6.39 6.72 14.41
CA PHE A 70 5.13 6.12 14.82
C PHE A 70 4.20 7.22 15.34
N ALA A 71 2.90 6.94 15.44
CA ALA A 71 1.98 7.83 16.14
C ALA A 71 1.73 7.34 17.57
N GLN A 72 1.32 8.25 18.46
CA GLN A 72 1.11 7.95 19.87
C GLN A 72 -0.18 8.58 20.39
N LEU A 73 -1.04 7.76 20.99
CA LEU A 73 -2.12 8.21 21.86
C LEU A 73 -1.55 8.50 23.25
N GLY A 74 -1.65 9.76 23.67
CA GLY A 74 -1.07 10.29 24.90
C GLY A 74 -1.84 9.98 26.20
N THR A 75 -1.17 10.33 27.32
CA THR A 75 -1.61 10.50 28.74
C THR A 75 -2.61 9.48 29.36
N PRO A 76 -2.75 9.43 30.70
CA PRO A 76 -3.68 8.52 31.34
C PRO A 76 -5.13 8.82 30.96
N GLY A 77 -5.85 7.84 30.42
CA GLY A 77 -7.28 7.96 30.15
C GLY A 77 -7.72 7.19 28.92
N ALA A 78 -9.04 7.16 28.72
CA ALA A 78 -9.64 6.64 27.50
C ALA A 78 -9.43 7.64 26.35
N ALA A 79 -8.97 7.14 25.21
CA ALA A 79 -8.76 7.93 24.02
C ALA A 79 -8.92 7.06 22.77
N SER A 80 -9.23 7.69 21.63
CA SER A 80 -9.21 7.02 20.34
C SER A 80 -8.63 7.90 19.25
N ALA A 81 -7.98 7.26 18.28
CA ALA A 81 -7.61 7.87 17.01
C ALA A 81 -8.35 7.13 15.90
N SER A 82 -8.90 7.86 14.93
CA SER A 82 -9.67 7.29 13.84
C SER A 82 -9.33 7.94 12.51
N HIS A 83 -9.52 7.19 11.44
CA HIS A 83 -9.43 7.69 10.09
C HIS A 83 -10.56 7.07 9.26
N ASP A 84 -11.24 7.92 8.49
CA ASP A 84 -12.40 7.52 7.71
C ASP A 84 -11.98 6.85 6.42
N ILE A 85 -12.76 5.87 5.98
CA ILE A 85 -12.52 5.12 4.77
C ILE A 85 -13.85 4.73 4.13
N GLN A 86 -13.93 4.93 2.81
CA GLN A 86 -15.05 4.43 2.02
C GLN A 86 -14.89 2.92 1.83
N LEU A 87 -15.90 2.16 2.25
CA LEU A 87 -16.02 0.74 2.00
C LEU A 87 -17.17 0.47 1.04
N HIS A 88 -17.03 -0.56 0.21
CA HIS A 88 -18.02 -0.92 -0.81
C HIS A 88 -18.66 -2.27 -0.48
N ALA A 89 -19.96 -2.36 -0.71
CA ALA A 89 -20.78 -3.51 -0.41
C ALA A 89 -20.19 -4.80 -0.99
N GLY A 90 -20.18 -5.86 -0.18
CA GLY A 90 -19.76 -7.20 -0.60
C GLY A 90 -18.25 -7.38 -0.74
N ASN A 91 -17.43 -6.32 -0.60
CA ASN A 91 -15.99 -6.45 -0.56
C ASN A 91 -15.48 -6.79 0.84
N THR A 92 -14.51 -7.68 0.95
CA THR A 92 -13.86 -8.02 2.22
C THR A 92 -12.59 -7.21 2.40
N TYR A 93 -12.45 -6.64 3.59
CA TYR A 93 -11.34 -5.79 3.98
C TYR A 93 -10.62 -6.35 5.21
N GLU A 94 -9.29 -6.38 5.15
CA GLU A 94 -8.40 -6.70 6.26
C GLU A 94 -7.75 -5.42 6.76
N PHE A 95 -7.94 -5.13 8.05
CA PHE A 95 -7.35 -3.99 8.73
C PHE A 95 -6.26 -4.48 9.66
N LYS A 96 -5.07 -3.90 9.57
CA LYS A 96 -3.88 -4.31 10.33
C LYS A 96 -3.09 -3.11 10.81
N ALA A 97 -2.49 -3.22 11.98
CA ALA A 97 -1.49 -2.26 12.45
C ALA A 97 -0.65 -2.86 13.56
N TYR A 98 0.57 -2.36 13.71
CA TYR A 98 1.39 -2.67 14.87
C TYR A 98 1.08 -1.70 16.00
N VAL A 99 0.85 -2.24 17.20
CA VAL A 99 0.56 -1.47 18.40
C VAL A 99 1.53 -1.87 19.51
N LYS A 100 2.00 -0.88 20.27
CA LYS A 100 2.81 -1.08 21.47
C LYS A 100 2.25 -0.26 22.62
N THR A 101 1.92 -0.94 23.72
CA THR A 101 1.49 -0.28 24.96
C THR A 101 2.67 -0.09 25.91
N VAL A 102 2.56 0.87 26.82
CA VAL A 102 3.53 1.14 27.89
C VAL A 102 2.84 1.03 29.26
N ASN A 103 3.58 0.53 30.27
CA ASN A 103 3.18 0.38 31.67
C ASN A 103 2.08 -0.66 31.96
N SER A 104 2.22 -1.84 31.35
CA SER A 104 1.59 -3.13 31.72
C SER A 104 0.07 -3.16 31.65
N ARG A 105 -0.50 -2.53 30.61
CA ARG A 105 -1.93 -2.25 30.53
C ARG A 105 -2.46 -2.50 29.11
N ILE A 106 -3.17 -3.62 28.98
CA ILE A 106 -3.66 -4.28 27.76
C ILE A 106 -5.05 -3.70 27.40
N TYR A 107 -5.10 -2.56 26.70
CA TYR A 107 -6.35 -1.81 26.53
C TYR A 107 -6.56 -1.20 25.15
N VAL A 108 -5.74 -1.58 24.16
CA VAL A 108 -5.86 -1.05 22.81
C VAL A 108 -6.47 -2.10 21.90
N THR A 109 -7.50 -1.70 21.19
CA THR A 109 -8.15 -2.49 20.14
C THR A 109 -8.13 -1.70 18.83
N LEU A 110 -7.99 -2.41 17.72
CA LEU A 110 -8.32 -1.92 16.40
C LEU A 110 -9.80 -2.24 16.14
N ARG A 111 -10.60 -1.23 15.78
CA ARG A 111 -12.04 -1.37 15.54
C ARG A 111 -12.44 -0.74 14.23
N ILE A 112 -13.48 -1.28 13.61
CA ILE A 112 -14.15 -0.68 12.47
C ILE A 112 -15.51 -0.22 12.96
N ASN A 113 -15.75 1.09 12.89
CA ASN A 113 -17.00 1.70 13.29
C ASN A 113 -17.76 2.17 12.06
N SER A 114 -19.01 1.72 11.90
CA SER A 114 -19.92 2.20 10.87
C SER A 114 -21.21 2.68 11.53
N GLY A 115 -21.64 3.90 11.21
CA GLY A 115 -22.87 4.49 11.77
C GLY A 115 -22.90 4.57 13.30
N GLY A 116 -21.76 4.65 13.98
CA GLY A 116 -21.66 4.69 15.44
C GLY A 116 -21.59 3.32 16.11
N THR A 117 -21.58 2.21 15.35
CA THR A 117 -21.48 0.84 15.87
C THR A 117 -20.17 0.19 15.45
N ASP A 118 -19.51 -0.49 16.38
CA ASP A 118 -18.31 -1.29 16.09
C ASP A 118 -18.74 -2.58 15.35
N VAL A 119 -18.51 -2.62 14.04
CA VAL A 119 -18.88 -3.74 13.14
C VAL A 119 -17.80 -4.82 13.06
N ALA A 120 -16.56 -4.47 13.42
CA ALA A 120 -15.47 -5.42 13.64
C ALA A 120 -14.53 -4.91 14.73
N THR A 121 -13.91 -5.81 15.48
CA THR A 121 -12.98 -5.47 16.55
C THR A 121 -11.91 -6.54 16.66
N SER A 122 -10.65 -6.13 16.75
CA SER A 122 -9.52 -7.01 17.02
C SER A 122 -9.54 -7.51 18.47
N GLY A 123 -8.67 -8.48 18.78
CA GLY A 123 -8.28 -8.71 20.17
C GLY A 123 -7.60 -7.48 20.79
N ASN A 124 -7.47 -7.46 22.12
CA ASN A 124 -6.62 -6.48 22.78
C ASN A 124 -5.14 -6.80 22.52
N THR A 125 -4.28 -5.79 22.69
CA THR A 125 -2.85 -5.97 22.85
C THR A 125 -2.51 -7.01 23.92
N SER A 126 -1.76 -8.06 23.63
CA SER A 126 -1.46 -9.16 24.56
C SER A 126 -0.21 -8.91 25.42
N ALA A 127 0.64 -7.97 25.04
CA ALA A 127 1.92 -7.72 25.71
C ALA A 127 2.20 -6.23 25.91
N ASN A 128 2.96 -5.93 26.97
CA ASN A 128 3.43 -4.56 27.25
C ASN A 128 4.87 -4.37 26.82
N GLY A 129 5.19 -3.19 26.28
CA GLY A 129 6.54 -2.80 25.90
C GLY A 129 7.04 -3.41 24.58
N SER A 130 6.23 -4.27 23.95
CA SER A 130 6.52 -4.92 22.68
C SER A 130 5.52 -4.50 21.62
N TRP A 131 5.98 -4.42 20.37
CA TRP A 131 5.10 -4.24 19.21
C TRP A 131 4.41 -5.55 18.87
N GLU A 132 3.11 -5.51 18.64
CA GLU A 132 2.31 -6.64 18.17
C GLU A 132 1.33 -6.18 17.09
N GLU A 133 1.04 -7.07 16.12
CA GLU A 133 0.07 -6.78 15.07
C GLU A 133 -1.35 -7.04 15.59
N LEU A 134 -2.19 -6.01 15.59
CA LEU A 134 -3.63 -6.16 15.73
C LEU A 134 -4.25 -6.26 14.34
N SER A 135 -5.25 -7.14 14.19
CA SER A 135 -5.99 -7.27 12.95
C SER A 135 -7.47 -7.60 13.17
N CYS A 136 -8.30 -7.18 12.22
CA CYS A 136 -9.69 -7.60 12.09
C CYS A 136 -10.13 -7.54 10.63
N SER A 137 -11.19 -8.29 10.31
CA SER A 137 -11.75 -8.40 8.96
C SER A 137 -13.18 -7.91 8.95
N TYR A 138 -13.60 -7.28 7.85
CA TYR A 138 -14.97 -6.79 7.71
C TYR A 138 -15.44 -6.79 6.24
N THR A 139 -16.70 -7.16 6.04
CA THR A 139 -17.39 -7.14 4.74
C THR A 139 -18.71 -6.38 4.90
N PRO A 140 -18.82 -5.14 4.41
CA PRO A 140 -20.06 -4.39 4.56
C PRO A 140 -21.16 -4.93 3.65
N ALA A 141 -22.41 -4.83 4.11
CA ALA A 141 -23.58 -5.24 3.34
C ALA A 141 -24.07 -4.15 2.37
N ALA A 142 -23.66 -2.89 2.59
CA ALA A 142 -23.98 -1.74 1.76
C ALA A 142 -22.74 -0.85 1.62
N ASP A 143 -22.72 0.05 0.64
CA ASP A 143 -21.68 1.06 0.55
C ASP A 143 -21.79 1.98 1.78
N GLU A 144 -20.67 2.18 2.48
CA GLU A 144 -20.66 2.95 3.72
C GLU A 144 -19.32 3.64 3.97
N MET A 145 -19.41 4.79 4.63
CA MET A 145 -18.25 5.42 5.25
C MET A 145 -18.07 4.82 6.64
N ALA A 146 -16.98 4.08 6.81
CA ALA A 146 -16.58 3.55 8.10
C ALA A 146 -15.36 4.30 8.62
N SER A 147 -15.17 4.31 9.94
CA SER A 147 -13.94 4.76 10.56
C SER A 147 -13.17 3.55 11.07
N PHE A 148 -11.92 3.38 10.68
CA PHE A 148 -11.04 2.45 11.37
C PHE A 148 -10.37 3.19 12.53
N GLN A 149 -10.33 2.57 13.72
CA GLN A 149 -10.07 3.24 14.98
C GLN A 149 -9.12 2.45 15.86
N PHE A 150 -8.20 3.16 16.51
CA PHE A 150 -7.43 2.65 17.64
C PHE A 150 -8.07 3.15 18.92
N VAL A 151 -8.72 2.26 19.67
CA VAL A 151 -9.43 2.62 20.91
C VAL A 151 -8.61 2.15 22.10
N LYS A 152 -8.07 3.12 22.86
CA LYS A 152 -7.42 2.94 24.17
C LYS A 152 -8.45 3.17 25.26
N THR A 153 -8.85 2.14 26.00
CA THR A 153 -9.87 2.31 27.06
C THR A 153 -9.27 2.80 28.38
N GLN A 154 -8.01 2.45 28.68
CA GLN A 154 -7.25 2.89 29.85
C GLN A 154 -5.74 2.80 29.55
N GLY A 155 -4.88 3.16 30.51
CA GLY A 155 -3.41 3.07 30.37
C GLY A 155 -2.76 4.40 30.01
N GLN A 156 -1.42 4.40 29.96
CA GLN A 156 -0.66 5.62 29.67
C GLN A 156 -0.54 5.88 28.18
N LEU A 157 0.37 5.19 27.51
CA LEU A 157 0.71 5.45 26.10
C LEU A 157 0.39 4.23 25.24
N ALA A 158 -0.14 4.50 24.06
CA ALA A 158 -0.27 3.52 22.99
C ALA A 158 0.40 4.07 21.74
N ASN A 159 1.42 3.38 21.27
CA ASN A 159 2.10 3.69 20.02
C ASN A 159 1.48 2.85 18.90
N ILE A 160 1.28 3.45 17.74
CA ILE A 160 0.68 2.84 16.56
C ILE A 160 1.62 3.08 15.37
N ASP A 161 1.87 2.05 14.58
CA ASP A 161 2.74 2.11 13.42
C ASP A 161 2.32 1.05 12.37
N LYS A 162 2.82 1.18 11.14
CA LYS A 162 2.66 0.23 10.03
C LYS A 162 1.20 -0.18 9.80
N ILE A 163 0.34 0.81 9.66
CA ILE A 163 -1.08 0.61 9.39
C ILE A 163 -1.23 0.15 7.95
N LYS A 164 -2.03 -0.90 7.74
CA LYS A 164 -2.38 -1.39 6.41
C LYS A 164 -3.86 -1.74 6.34
N VAL A 165 -4.53 -1.22 5.32
CA VAL A 165 -5.90 -1.63 4.97
C VAL A 165 -5.88 -2.25 3.59
N ILE A 166 -6.38 -3.48 3.49
CA ILE A 166 -6.31 -4.29 2.29
C ILE A 166 -7.70 -4.77 1.93
N CYS A 167 -8.16 -4.47 0.73
CA CYS A 167 -9.31 -5.15 0.15
C CYS A 167 -8.85 -6.47 -0.47
N THR A 168 -9.35 -7.59 0.04
CA THR A 168 -8.96 -8.95 -0.38
C THR A 168 -9.85 -9.52 -1.48
N SER A 169 -10.96 -8.84 -1.79
CA SER A 169 -11.92 -9.25 -2.82
C SER A 169 -12.15 -8.20 -3.92
N CYS A 170 -11.46 -7.06 -3.86
CA CYS A 170 -11.63 -6.01 -4.86
C CYS A 170 -11.22 -6.52 -6.25
N PRO A 171 -11.92 -6.10 -7.32
CA PRO A 171 -11.61 -6.52 -8.68
C PRO A 171 -10.29 -5.89 -9.18
N ASP A 172 -10.00 -4.68 -8.72
CA ASP A 172 -8.73 -4.01 -8.95
C ASP A 172 -7.67 -4.42 -7.94
N LYS A 173 -6.42 -4.34 -8.37
CA LYS A 173 -5.26 -4.93 -7.71
C LYS A 173 -4.18 -3.87 -7.60
N ASN A 174 -3.56 -3.76 -6.43
CA ASN A 174 -2.30 -3.04 -6.30
C ASN A 174 -1.41 -3.68 -5.25
N TYR A 175 -0.11 -3.58 -5.47
CA TYR A 175 0.91 -3.99 -4.53
C TYR A 175 1.83 -2.82 -4.23
N VAL A 176 1.91 -2.44 -2.96
CA VAL A 176 2.60 -1.24 -2.52
C VAL A 176 3.79 -1.62 -1.65
N PHE A 177 4.97 -1.17 -2.05
CA PHE A 177 6.13 -0.98 -1.17
C PHE A 177 6.13 0.47 -0.69
N ASP A 178 5.94 0.66 0.62
CA ASP A 178 5.95 1.96 1.27
C ASP A 178 7.24 2.12 2.08
N PHE A 179 8.16 2.92 1.56
CA PHE A 179 9.46 3.16 2.18
C PHE A 179 9.48 4.38 3.09
N ASN A 180 8.33 5.01 3.36
CA ASN A 180 8.25 6.02 4.41
C ASN A 180 8.67 5.35 5.73
N ASP A 181 9.86 5.72 6.18
CA ASP A 181 10.51 5.19 7.37
C ASP A 181 10.69 3.65 7.44
N SER A 182 10.78 3.01 6.28
CA SER A 182 10.94 1.57 6.16
C SER A 182 11.89 1.21 5.02
N LYS A 183 12.45 0.00 5.11
CA LYS A 183 13.16 -0.65 3.99
C LYS A 183 12.26 -1.64 3.27
N GLU A 184 11.13 -2.04 3.83
CA GLU A 184 10.23 -3.05 3.25
C GLU A 184 10.95 -4.37 2.86
N GLY A 185 11.99 -4.73 3.62
CA GLY A 185 12.82 -5.91 3.32
C GLY A 185 13.73 -5.77 2.10
N TRP A 186 13.96 -4.54 1.61
CA TRP A 186 14.88 -4.28 0.51
C TRP A 186 16.33 -4.25 0.97
N LEU A 187 17.20 -4.76 0.10
CA LEU A 187 18.63 -4.91 0.31
C LEU A 187 19.42 -4.33 -0.86
N SER A 188 20.72 -4.12 -0.64
CA SER A 188 21.63 -3.78 -1.72
C SER A 188 21.72 -4.92 -2.72
N GLY A 189 21.59 -4.57 -3.99
CA GLY A 189 21.82 -5.44 -5.13
C GLY A 189 23.16 -5.20 -5.84
N GLY A 190 23.96 -4.26 -5.36
CA GLY A 190 25.24 -3.83 -5.92
C GLY A 190 25.39 -2.31 -5.91
N GLY A 191 26.62 -1.82 -5.71
CA GLY A 191 26.95 -0.40 -5.86
C GLY A 191 26.37 0.56 -4.82
N CYS A 192 25.76 0.07 -3.74
CA CYS A 192 25.21 0.91 -2.67
C CYS A 192 25.11 0.20 -1.32
N ASN A 193 24.88 0.99 -0.27
CA ASN A 193 24.36 0.55 1.02
C ASN A 193 22.96 1.12 1.23
N VAL A 194 22.07 0.34 1.85
CA VAL A 194 20.69 0.74 2.12
C VAL A 194 20.51 1.07 3.59
N SER A 195 20.02 2.27 3.91
CA SER A 195 19.69 2.69 5.27
C SER A 195 18.24 3.17 5.37
N LEU A 196 17.72 3.18 6.60
CA LEU A 196 16.45 3.81 6.90
C LEU A 196 16.60 5.33 6.82
N GLY A 197 15.57 5.99 6.32
CA GLY A 197 15.39 7.43 6.38
C GLY A 197 13.92 7.72 6.70
N ASN A 198 13.64 8.88 7.27
CA ASN A 198 12.29 9.13 7.82
C ASN A 198 11.20 9.26 6.74
N ASP A 199 11.55 9.70 5.52
CA ASP A 199 10.57 9.94 4.44
C ASP A 199 10.72 8.96 3.27
N ALA A 200 11.74 8.11 3.33
CA ALA A 200 12.13 7.22 2.25
C ALA A 200 13.25 6.29 2.72
N MET A 201 13.40 5.18 2.01
CA MET A 201 14.60 4.38 2.07
C MET A 201 15.76 5.16 1.43
N ASN A 202 16.89 5.23 2.14
CA ASN A 202 18.11 5.87 1.67
C ASN A 202 18.98 4.84 0.93
N ILE A 203 19.27 5.11 -0.33
CA ILE A 203 20.16 4.31 -1.17
C ILE A 203 21.48 5.08 -1.32
N ASN A 204 22.44 4.76 -0.46
CA ASN A 204 23.73 5.43 -0.36
C ASN A 204 24.71 4.81 -1.36
N ALA A 205 25.05 5.56 -2.40
CA ALA A 205 25.86 5.07 -3.50
C ALA A 205 27.32 4.86 -3.08
N THR A 206 27.89 3.72 -3.47
CA THR A 206 29.33 3.43 -3.36
C THR A 206 30.02 3.46 -4.72
N GLY A 207 29.26 3.69 -5.80
CA GLY A 207 29.71 3.80 -7.19
C GLY A 207 28.53 4.14 -8.11
N ASN A 208 28.61 3.79 -9.40
CA ASN A 208 27.66 4.27 -10.41
C ASN A 208 26.50 3.29 -10.71
N ASN A 209 26.68 1.99 -10.41
CA ASN A 209 25.69 0.94 -10.67
C ASN A 209 24.88 0.62 -9.40
N VAL A 210 24.14 1.61 -8.94
CA VAL A 210 23.38 1.58 -7.67
C VAL A 210 22.07 0.82 -7.86
N LEU A 211 21.98 -0.37 -7.29
CA LEU A 211 20.82 -1.25 -7.41
C LEU A 211 20.36 -1.73 -6.03
N THR A 212 19.06 -1.70 -5.79
CA THR A 212 18.40 -2.34 -4.66
C THR A 212 17.36 -3.35 -5.13
N ARG A 213 17.05 -4.34 -4.29
CA ARG A 213 16.06 -5.40 -4.61
C ARG A 213 15.19 -5.72 -3.40
N SER A 214 13.93 -6.05 -3.65
CA SER A 214 13.01 -6.58 -2.64
C SER A 214 13.36 -8.03 -2.29
N GLY A 215 13.30 -8.38 -1.00
CA GLY A 215 13.38 -9.77 -0.55
C GLY A 215 14.73 -10.46 -0.82
N ASN A 216 14.79 -11.77 -0.58
CA ASN A 216 15.96 -12.60 -0.84
C ASN A 216 15.69 -13.58 -1.99
N LEU A 217 16.70 -14.30 -2.46
CA LEU A 217 16.60 -15.20 -3.62
C LEU A 217 15.63 -16.39 -3.44
N THR A 218 15.17 -16.63 -2.22
CA THR A 218 14.24 -17.71 -1.87
C THR A 218 12.82 -17.20 -1.60
N ALA A 219 12.62 -15.89 -1.61
CA ALA A 219 11.33 -15.26 -1.36
C ALA A 219 10.59 -15.02 -2.69
N ASP A 220 9.32 -15.37 -2.71
CA ASP A 220 8.40 -15.09 -3.80
C ASP A 220 7.33 -14.11 -3.27
N LEU A 221 7.08 -13.04 -4.01
CA LEU A 221 6.00 -12.10 -3.67
C LEU A 221 4.61 -12.69 -3.98
N GLY A 222 4.54 -13.79 -4.72
CA GLY A 222 3.28 -14.44 -5.11
C GLY A 222 2.50 -13.61 -6.11
N LEU A 223 3.17 -12.75 -6.88
CA LEU A 223 2.57 -11.83 -7.83
C LEU A 223 2.67 -12.36 -9.27
N THR A 224 1.78 -11.93 -10.15
CA THR A 224 1.82 -12.25 -11.59
C THR A 224 1.72 -10.98 -12.42
N THR A 225 2.43 -10.94 -13.54
CA THR A 225 2.43 -9.80 -14.48
C THR A 225 1.05 -9.50 -15.05
N THR A 226 0.18 -10.49 -15.20
CA THR A 226 -1.20 -10.31 -15.71
C THR A 226 -2.10 -9.48 -14.78
N ASP A 227 -1.68 -9.29 -13.53
CA ASP A 227 -2.46 -8.57 -12.53
C ASP A 227 -2.15 -7.07 -12.50
N TYR A 228 -1.10 -6.63 -13.19
CA TYR A 228 -0.58 -5.27 -13.11
C TYR A 228 -0.25 -4.76 -14.51
N ASP A 229 -0.97 -3.72 -14.95
CA ASP A 229 -0.72 -3.06 -16.24
C ASP A 229 0.15 -1.81 -16.08
N ARG A 230 0.36 -1.33 -14.85
CA ARG A 230 1.09 -0.10 -14.55
C ARG A 230 1.95 -0.22 -13.30
N ALA A 231 2.98 0.63 -13.25
CA ALA A 231 3.75 0.87 -12.04
C ALA A 231 3.86 2.38 -11.77
N ARG A 232 3.92 2.75 -10.49
CA ARG A 232 4.27 4.10 -10.03
C ARG A 232 5.50 4.02 -9.14
N VAL A 233 6.48 4.88 -9.39
CA VAL A 233 7.71 4.97 -8.61
C VAL A 233 7.89 6.41 -8.13
N THR A 234 7.94 6.61 -6.81
CA THR A 234 8.18 7.91 -6.19
C THR A 234 9.57 7.95 -5.56
N PHE A 235 10.42 8.88 -6.00
CA PHE A 235 11.82 8.95 -5.61
C PHE A 235 12.37 10.39 -5.65
N ARG A 236 13.53 10.62 -5.04
CA ARG A 236 14.27 11.91 -5.08
C ARG A 236 15.75 11.65 -5.32
N THR A 237 16.34 12.43 -6.22
CA THR A 237 17.76 12.35 -6.61
C THR A 237 18.48 13.68 -6.36
N PRO A 238 18.96 13.94 -5.14
CA PRO A 238 19.65 15.19 -4.75
C PRO A 238 21.11 15.24 -5.25
N TYR A 239 21.36 14.83 -6.50
CA TYR A 239 22.68 14.84 -7.13
C TYR A 239 22.61 15.35 -8.56
N ALA A 240 23.72 15.90 -9.04
CA ALA A 240 23.82 16.49 -10.38
C ALA A 240 23.55 15.44 -11.47
N ALA A 241 22.81 15.82 -12.51
CA ALA A 241 22.44 14.92 -13.60
C ALA A 241 23.55 14.76 -14.66
N SER A 242 24.81 14.64 -14.25
CA SER A 242 25.97 14.55 -15.13
C SER A 242 25.90 13.30 -16.01
N GLY A 243 25.33 13.42 -17.22
CA GLY A 243 25.04 12.30 -18.13
C GLY A 243 23.66 11.67 -17.95
N ALA A 244 22.65 12.48 -17.61
CA ALA A 244 21.26 12.10 -17.33
C ALA A 244 20.76 10.90 -18.16
N GLY A 245 20.43 9.83 -17.47
CA GLY A 245 19.79 8.65 -18.07
C GLY A 245 18.80 8.05 -17.09
N ALA A 246 17.90 7.23 -17.62
CA ALA A 246 16.80 6.67 -16.84
C ALA A 246 17.30 5.83 -15.65
N GLY A 247 16.55 5.88 -14.55
CA GLY A 247 16.55 4.79 -13.57
C GLY A 247 15.94 3.55 -14.21
N LYS A 248 15.95 2.42 -13.49
CA LYS A 248 15.32 1.20 -14.00
C LYS A 248 14.46 0.54 -12.94
N LEU A 249 13.31 0.05 -13.39
CA LEU A 249 12.50 -0.91 -12.67
C LEU A 249 12.78 -2.29 -13.23
N TYR A 250 13.20 -3.22 -12.37
CA TYR A 250 13.53 -4.59 -12.74
C TYR A 250 12.50 -5.55 -12.16
N PHE A 251 12.17 -6.58 -12.94
CA PHE A 251 11.32 -7.68 -12.50
C PHE A 251 12.09 -8.99 -12.55
N TYR A 252 11.98 -9.77 -11.47
CA TYR A 252 12.66 -11.04 -11.30
C TYR A 252 11.66 -12.16 -11.04
N SER A 253 11.94 -13.33 -11.60
CA SER A 253 11.25 -14.58 -11.27
C SER A 253 12.06 -15.36 -10.24
N LEU A 254 11.42 -16.28 -9.53
CA LEU A 254 12.10 -17.10 -8.53
C LEU A 254 13.18 -17.97 -9.19
N SER A 255 12.87 -18.59 -10.34
CA SER A 255 13.79 -19.43 -11.11
C SER A 255 14.94 -18.65 -11.76
N GLY A 256 14.70 -17.39 -12.14
CA GLY A 256 15.72 -16.53 -12.73
C GLY A 256 16.75 -16.00 -11.74
N GLY A 257 16.48 -16.10 -10.43
CA GLY A 257 17.34 -15.53 -9.40
C GLY A 257 17.57 -14.04 -9.68
N ASN A 258 18.84 -13.61 -9.72
CA ASN A 258 19.21 -12.20 -9.97
C ASN A 258 19.21 -11.80 -11.46
N SER A 259 18.76 -12.68 -12.35
CA SER A 259 18.53 -12.34 -13.76
C SER A 259 17.13 -11.78 -13.93
N GLN A 260 17.06 -10.51 -14.30
CA GLN A 260 15.80 -9.84 -14.59
C GLN A 260 15.17 -10.40 -15.86
N PHE A 261 13.85 -10.65 -15.83
CA PHE A 261 13.11 -11.08 -17.02
C PHE A 261 12.51 -9.90 -17.79
N ALA A 262 12.31 -8.75 -17.13
CA ALA A 262 11.84 -7.51 -17.75
C ALA A 262 12.46 -6.27 -17.09
N VAL A 263 12.68 -5.24 -17.89
CA VAL A 263 13.27 -3.95 -17.49
C VAL A 263 12.48 -2.81 -18.09
N PHE A 264 12.07 -1.87 -17.25
CA PHE A 264 11.44 -0.62 -17.67
C PHE A 264 12.26 0.58 -17.23
N ASP A 265 12.15 1.66 -18.00
CA ASP A 265 12.83 2.91 -17.73
C ASP A 265 12.03 3.76 -16.74
N ILE A 266 12.75 4.35 -15.79
CA ILE A 266 12.21 5.33 -14.85
C ILE A 266 12.77 6.68 -15.27
N THR A 267 11.93 7.50 -15.91
CA THR A 267 12.33 8.83 -16.36
C THR A 267 12.56 9.75 -15.16
N ARG A 268 13.71 10.41 -15.12
CA ARG A 268 14.01 11.41 -14.09
C ARG A 268 13.82 12.81 -14.67
N ASP A 269 13.12 13.67 -13.95
CA ASP A 269 13.27 15.12 -14.11
C ASP A 269 14.62 15.57 -13.55
N ALA A 270 15.52 15.95 -14.46
CA ALA A 270 16.88 16.36 -14.13
C ALA A 270 16.93 17.73 -13.41
N ALA A 271 15.89 18.57 -13.55
CA ALA A 271 15.81 19.86 -12.88
C ALA A 271 15.34 19.72 -11.41
N ASN A 272 14.58 18.68 -11.09
CA ASN A 272 14.11 18.41 -9.74
C ASN A 272 15.11 17.59 -8.92
N THR A 273 15.88 18.28 -8.07
CA THR A 273 16.84 17.65 -7.13
C THR A 273 16.40 17.75 -5.67
N THR A 274 15.34 18.49 -5.35
CA THR A 274 14.98 18.85 -3.98
C THR A 274 13.72 18.15 -3.46
N THR A 275 12.79 17.82 -4.36
CA THR A 275 11.49 17.23 -4.01
C THR A 275 11.36 15.81 -4.56
N PHE A 276 10.43 15.04 -4.01
CA PHE A 276 10.06 13.75 -4.58
C PHE A 276 9.34 13.95 -5.92
N GLN A 277 9.65 13.09 -6.87
CA GLN A 277 8.98 13.00 -8.17
C GLN A 277 8.37 11.62 -8.32
N THR A 278 7.20 11.55 -8.97
CA THR A 278 6.47 10.30 -9.23
C THR A 278 6.41 10.05 -10.72
N VAL A 279 6.79 8.84 -11.13
CA VAL A 279 6.77 8.39 -12.51
C VAL A 279 5.80 7.24 -12.63
N GLU A 280 4.84 7.36 -13.54
CA GLU A 280 3.98 6.26 -13.95
C GLU A 280 4.60 5.56 -15.18
N ILE A 281 4.57 4.24 -15.18
CA ILE A 281 5.16 3.36 -16.20
C ILE A 281 4.04 2.46 -16.70
N ASP A 282 3.82 2.44 -18.01
CA ASP A 282 2.97 1.48 -18.69
C ASP A 282 3.72 0.14 -18.81
N LEU A 283 3.25 -0.89 -18.10
CA LEU A 283 3.85 -2.23 -18.13
C LEU A 283 3.35 -3.09 -19.29
N THR A 284 2.35 -2.60 -20.03
CA THR A 284 1.88 -3.23 -21.28
C THR A 284 2.74 -2.84 -22.49
N ALA A 285 3.49 -1.74 -22.37
CA ALA A 285 4.46 -1.32 -23.37
C ALA A 285 5.64 -2.32 -23.45
N ALA A 286 6.32 -2.33 -24.60
CA ALA A 286 7.51 -3.15 -24.79
C ALA A 286 8.60 -2.76 -23.76
N PRO A 287 9.10 -3.70 -22.92
CA PRO A 287 10.16 -3.40 -21.97
C PRO A 287 11.44 -2.98 -22.70
N THR A 288 12.24 -2.13 -22.08
CA THR A 288 13.59 -1.76 -22.57
C THR A 288 14.49 -2.99 -22.76
N SER A 289 14.27 -4.04 -21.96
CA SER A 289 14.92 -5.34 -22.10
C SER A 289 14.03 -6.44 -21.55
N GLY A 290 14.03 -7.60 -22.21
CA GLY A 290 13.28 -8.77 -21.79
C GLY A 290 11.81 -8.74 -22.19
N ASN A 291 10.97 -9.48 -21.47
CA ASN A 291 9.54 -9.61 -21.75
C ASN A 291 8.73 -9.63 -20.45
N TYR A 292 7.74 -8.76 -20.29
CA TYR A 292 6.94 -8.65 -19.07
C TYR A 292 5.85 -9.74 -19.02
N THR A 293 6.25 -10.96 -18.65
CA THR A 293 5.35 -12.11 -18.58
C THR A 293 5.76 -13.09 -17.48
N GLY A 294 4.77 -13.74 -16.84
CA GLY A 294 4.96 -14.74 -15.80
C GLY A 294 4.87 -14.21 -14.37
N SER A 295 5.42 -14.97 -13.43
CA SER A 295 5.40 -14.67 -12.00
C SER A 295 6.47 -13.64 -11.60
N ILE A 296 6.09 -12.72 -10.73
CA ILE A 296 6.95 -11.70 -10.15
C ILE A 296 7.33 -12.13 -8.73
N ALA A 297 8.55 -12.60 -8.57
CA ALA A 297 9.09 -12.98 -7.27
C ALA A 297 9.74 -11.81 -6.55
N ARG A 298 10.33 -10.86 -7.28
CA ARG A 298 11.00 -9.67 -6.72
C ARG A 298 10.98 -8.49 -7.67
N LEU A 299 11.07 -7.30 -7.12
CA LEU A 299 11.34 -6.06 -7.84
C LEU A 299 12.77 -5.59 -7.56
N GLY A 300 13.33 -4.85 -8.50
CA GLY A 300 14.57 -4.10 -8.30
C GLY A 300 14.42 -2.66 -8.76
N PHE A 301 15.14 -1.77 -8.09
CA PHE A 301 15.22 -0.37 -8.43
C PHE A 301 16.68 -0.02 -8.66
N ARG A 302 17.03 0.39 -9.87
CA ARG A 302 18.32 1.02 -10.15
C ARG A 302 18.13 2.53 -10.13
N ALA A 303 18.94 3.21 -9.33
CA ALA A 303 18.93 4.67 -9.29
C ALA A 303 19.21 5.24 -10.71
N PRO A 304 18.64 6.43 -11.03
CA PRO A 304 18.93 7.12 -12.28
C PRO A 304 20.43 7.32 -12.54
N TRP A 305 20.79 7.34 -13.83
CA TRP A 305 22.17 7.59 -14.24
C TRP A 305 22.61 9.00 -13.82
N GLY A 306 23.92 9.14 -13.57
CA GLY A 306 24.54 10.33 -13.00
C GLY A 306 24.81 10.20 -11.50
N ILE A 307 24.31 9.16 -10.84
CA ILE A 307 24.68 8.83 -9.46
C ILE A 307 26.14 8.34 -9.39
N ALA A 308 26.88 8.80 -8.38
CA ALA A 308 28.26 8.44 -8.12
C ALA A 308 28.49 8.10 -6.64
N GLY A 309 29.67 7.53 -6.32
CA GLY A 309 30.04 7.21 -4.94
C GLY A 309 29.97 8.44 -4.03
N GLY A 310 29.21 8.34 -2.94
CA GLY A 310 28.95 9.44 -2.00
C GLY A 310 27.56 10.08 -2.16
N ASP A 311 26.90 9.89 -3.30
CA ASP A 311 25.53 10.37 -3.51
C ASP A 311 24.49 9.53 -2.77
N ILE A 312 23.30 10.09 -2.56
CA ILE A 312 22.14 9.40 -1.99
C ILE A 312 20.98 9.50 -2.98
N CYS A 313 20.31 8.38 -3.25
CA CYS A 313 18.99 8.35 -3.87
C CYS A 313 17.96 7.98 -2.80
N HIS A 314 16.84 8.70 -2.75
CA HIS A 314 15.73 8.39 -1.85
C HIS A 314 14.62 7.71 -2.64
N LEU A 315 14.18 6.54 -2.19
CA LEU A 315 13.04 5.83 -2.76
C LEU A 315 11.91 5.82 -1.73
N GLN A 316 10.79 6.46 -2.05
CA GLN A 316 9.67 6.64 -1.13
C GLN A 316 8.57 5.61 -1.33
N LYS A 317 8.23 5.29 -2.58
CA LYS A 317 7.15 4.34 -2.88
C LYS A 317 7.37 3.64 -4.20
N ILE A 318 7.05 2.34 -4.25
CA ILE A 318 6.80 1.62 -5.51
C ILE A 318 5.41 1.00 -5.40
N GLU A 319 4.59 1.21 -6.42
CA GLU A 319 3.26 0.63 -6.52
C GLU A 319 3.14 -0.08 -7.86
N LEU A 320 2.83 -1.37 -7.86
CA LEU A 320 2.29 -2.07 -9.02
C LEU A 320 0.79 -1.99 -8.93
N PHE A 321 0.09 -1.70 -10.02
CA PHE A 321 -1.37 -1.63 -9.98
C PHE A 321 -1.96 -1.96 -11.34
N ASN A 322 -3.23 -2.33 -11.31
CA ASN A 322 -4.09 -2.18 -12.46
C ASN A 322 -5.14 -1.11 -12.17
N GLN A 323 -5.62 -0.46 -13.22
CA GLN A 323 -6.95 0.13 -13.17
C GLN A 323 -7.82 -0.78 -14.02
N PRO A 324 -8.81 -1.51 -13.45
CA PRO A 324 -9.76 -2.19 -14.29
C PRO A 324 -10.36 -1.13 -15.20
N GLN A 325 -10.37 -1.43 -16.49
CA GLN A 325 -11.09 -0.62 -17.45
C GLN A 325 -12.51 -0.47 -16.89
N ALA A 326 -12.93 0.78 -16.65
CA ALA A 326 -14.28 1.03 -16.13
C ALA A 326 -15.24 0.20 -16.97
N PRO A 327 -16.18 -0.56 -16.37
CA PRO A 327 -17.13 -1.32 -17.15
C PRO A 327 -17.76 -0.35 -18.13
N VAL A 328 -17.49 -0.56 -19.43
CA VAL A 328 -18.03 0.27 -20.49
C VAL A 328 -19.52 0.35 -20.20
N PRO A 329 -20.09 1.54 -19.92
CA PRO A 329 -21.51 1.62 -19.63
C PRO A 329 -22.25 1.07 -20.84
N ALA A 330 -22.75 -0.17 -20.73
CA ALA A 330 -23.55 -0.76 -21.78
C ALA A 330 -24.86 0.03 -21.77
N LEU A 331 -25.00 0.96 -22.73
CA LEU A 331 -26.28 1.61 -22.99
C LEU A 331 -27.26 0.52 -23.43
N THR A 332 -28.02 0.02 -22.47
CA THR A 332 -29.02 -1.02 -22.71
C THR A 332 -30.37 -0.32 -22.86
N LEU A 333 -30.80 -0.12 -24.12
CA LEU A 333 -32.18 0.27 -24.42
C LEU A 333 -33.03 -1.00 -24.52
N THR A 334 -33.91 -1.22 -23.55
CA THR A 334 -34.92 -2.28 -23.63
C THR A 334 -36.31 -1.67 -23.63
N GLY A 335 -37.01 -1.79 -24.76
CA GLY A 335 -38.41 -1.40 -24.89
C GLY A 335 -39.05 -2.10 -26.07
N ILE A 336 -40.35 -2.43 -25.98
CA ILE A 336 -41.15 -2.86 -27.12
C ILE A 336 -41.66 -1.60 -27.80
N MET A 337 -41.19 -1.33 -29.02
CA MET A 337 -41.66 -0.21 -29.82
C MET A 337 -42.82 -0.66 -30.71
N ASP A 338 -44.04 -0.28 -30.35
CA ASP A 338 -45.22 -0.42 -31.20
C ASP A 338 -45.41 0.85 -32.03
N LEU A 339 -45.05 0.79 -33.32
CA LEU A 339 -45.39 1.84 -34.27
C LEU A 339 -46.84 1.60 -34.72
N GLY A 340 -47.80 2.09 -33.94
CA GLY A 340 -49.20 2.14 -34.35
C GLY A 340 -49.36 2.99 -35.61
N LEU A 341 -49.34 2.37 -36.78
CA LEU A 341 -49.42 3.05 -38.06
C LEU A 341 -50.88 3.29 -38.46
N SER A 342 -51.39 4.48 -38.14
CA SER A 342 -52.45 5.07 -38.97
C SER A 342 -52.35 6.60 -39.03
N GLY A 343 -52.26 7.11 -40.26
CA GLY A 343 -52.64 8.48 -40.66
C GLY A 343 -51.99 9.64 -39.90
N SER A 344 -50.75 9.99 -40.22
CA SER A 344 -50.29 11.39 -40.29
C SER A 344 -48.85 11.46 -40.80
N SER A 345 -48.63 12.24 -41.85
CA SER A 345 -47.35 12.57 -42.44
C SER A 345 -46.41 13.25 -41.44
N GLY A 346 -45.30 12.57 -41.14
CA GLY A 346 -44.11 13.17 -40.53
C GLY A 346 -43.96 12.90 -39.04
N LYS A 347 -43.35 11.76 -38.66
CA LYS A 347 -42.72 11.58 -37.35
C LYS A 347 -41.44 10.74 -37.51
N ALA A 348 -40.30 11.36 -37.27
CA ALA A 348 -39.01 10.69 -37.13
C ALA A 348 -38.67 10.60 -35.64
N LEU A 349 -38.09 9.47 -35.23
CA LEU A 349 -37.45 9.38 -33.92
C LEU A 349 -36.06 10.05 -34.05
N MET A 350 -35.89 11.20 -33.42
CA MET A 350 -34.57 11.82 -33.28
C MET A 350 -33.98 11.42 -31.94
N LEU A 351 -32.95 10.58 -31.99
CA LEU A 351 -32.11 10.26 -30.85
C LEU A 351 -31.00 11.30 -30.77
N THR A 352 -30.92 12.03 -29.66
CA THR A 352 -29.82 12.98 -29.40
C THR A 352 -29.01 12.43 -28.24
N ALA A 353 -27.70 12.25 -28.46
CA ALA A 353 -26.75 12.01 -27.38
C ALA A 353 -26.34 13.37 -26.82
N ASN A 354 -26.70 13.64 -25.57
CA ASN A 354 -26.55 14.97 -24.97
C ASN A 354 -25.20 15.15 -24.26
N GLN A 355 -24.33 14.16 -24.35
CA GLN A 355 -22.97 14.19 -23.80
C GLN A 355 -22.01 13.53 -24.78
N SER A 356 -20.80 14.10 -24.87
CA SER A 356 -19.72 13.52 -25.65
C SER A 356 -19.23 12.27 -24.91
N ILE A 357 -19.35 11.11 -25.55
CA ILE A 357 -18.57 9.92 -25.17
C ILE A 357 -17.21 10.16 -25.80
N SER A 358 -16.22 10.57 -25.01
CA SER A 358 -14.88 10.93 -25.51
C SER A 358 -14.12 9.76 -26.10
N ASP A 359 -14.55 8.52 -25.87
CA ASP A 359 -13.78 7.31 -26.16
C ASP A 359 -14.64 6.19 -26.77
N LEU A 360 -15.27 6.47 -27.91
CA LEU A 360 -15.71 5.46 -28.87
C LEU A 360 -14.80 5.48 -30.11
#